data_AF-A0A0K8RJC1-F1
#
_entry.id   AF-A0A0K8RJC1-F1
#
_cell.length_a   1.000
_cell.length_b   1.000
_cell.length_c   1.000
_cell.angle_alpha   90.00
_cell.angle_beta   90.00
_cell.angle_gamma   90.00
#
_symmetry.space_group_name_H-M   'P 1'
#
loop_
_entity.id
_entity.type
_entity.pdbx_description
1 polymer ?
#
loop_
_entity_poly.entity_id
_entity_poly.type
_entity_poly.pdbx_seq_one_letter_code
_entity_poly.pdbx_strand_id
1 'polypeptide(L)'
;MGDGCLNDEHLEELGEILKAKLEGHFKNQELRQVKRQDEDYDQQVEMSLQDEDECDVYILTKVSDILHSLFSSYKEKILPWFERLLPLIANLICSSRPWPDRQ
;
A
#
# COMPACT_ATOMS: atom_id res chain seq x y z
N MET A 1 -17.62 -7.89 -7.74
CA MET A 1 -18.66 -7.68 -6.71
C MET A 1 -19.83 -6.92 -7.32
N GLY A 2 -21.05 -7.04 -6.79
CA GLY A 2 -22.24 -6.34 -7.32
C GLY A 2 -22.46 -4.95 -6.68
N ASP A 3 -23.38 -4.16 -7.24
CA ASP A 3 -23.82 -2.89 -6.65
C ASP A 3 -24.47 -3.16 -5.28
N GLY A 4 -24.05 -2.45 -4.22
CA GLY A 4 -24.54 -2.64 -2.85
C GLY A 4 -23.93 -3.83 -2.07
N CYS A 5 -22.80 -4.39 -2.51
CA CYS A 5 -22.14 -5.52 -1.84
C CYS A 5 -21.52 -5.17 -0.46
N LEU A 6 -21.24 -3.89 -0.23
CA LEU A 6 -20.72 -3.36 1.03
C LEU A 6 -21.62 -2.20 1.47
N ASN A 7 -21.96 -2.15 2.76
CA ASN A 7 -22.59 -0.98 3.35
C ASN A 7 -21.53 0.08 3.67
N ASP A 8 -21.98 1.28 4.04
CA ASP A 8 -21.08 2.41 4.32
C ASP A 8 -20.11 2.11 5.48
N GLU A 9 -20.55 1.36 6.49
CA GLU A 9 -19.69 0.95 7.63
C GLU A 9 -18.53 0.04 7.18
N HIS A 10 -18.81 -0.98 6.36
CA HIS A 10 -17.77 -1.87 5.83
C HIS A 10 -16.82 -1.14 4.88
N LEU A 11 -17.34 -0.18 4.10
CA LEU A 11 -16.51 0.67 3.26
C LEU A 11 -15.60 1.56 4.11
N GLU A 12 -16.11 2.09 5.22
CA GLU A 12 -15.34 2.91 6.14
C GLU A 12 -14.17 2.11 6.73
N GLU A 13 -14.47 0.97 7.34
CA GLU A 13 -13.48 0.05 7.91
C GLU A 13 -12.44 -0.39 6.87
N LEU A 14 -12.89 -0.75 5.66
CA LEU A 14 -11.98 -1.15 4.59
C LEU A 14 -10.99 -0.04 4.24
N GLY A 15 -11.43 1.21 4.16
CA GLY A 15 -10.50 2.30 3.84
C GLY A 15 -9.50 2.58 4.95
N GLU A 16 -9.88 2.44 6.22
CA GLU A 16 -8.91 2.54 7.33
C GLU A 16 -7.89 1.39 7.29
N ILE A 17 -8.31 0.17 6.95
CA ILE A 17 -7.40 -0.96 6.75
C ILE A 17 -6.43 -0.68 5.58
N LEU A 18 -6.94 -0.24 4.43
CA LEU A 18 -6.10 0.06 3.26
C LEU A 18 -5.13 1.22 3.53
N LYS A 19 -5.60 2.25 4.23
CA LYS A 19 -4.79 3.38 4.68
C LYS A 19 -3.65 2.90 5.58
N ALA A 20 -3.96 2.11 6.60
CA ALA A 20 -2.96 1.56 7.51
C ALA A 20 -1.93 0.66 6.78
N LYS A 21 -2.35 -0.09 5.76
CA LYS A 21 -1.43 -0.88 4.92
C LYS A 21 -0.49 -0.01 4.09
N LEU A 22 -1.00 1.07 3.49
CA LEU A 22 -0.18 2.03 2.73
C LEU A 22 0.80 2.80 3.64
N GLU A 23 0.34 3.26 4.80
CA GLU A 23 1.21 3.92 5.80
C GLU A 23 2.29 2.95 6.30
N GLY A 24 1.93 1.69 6.56
CA GLY A 24 2.85 0.63 6.93
C GLY A 24 3.92 0.38 5.88
N HIS A 25 3.55 0.31 4.59
CA HIS A 25 4.48 0.16 3.47
C HIS A 25 5.59 1.23 3.49
N PHE A 26 5.20 2.51 3.61
CA PHE A 26 6.17 3.61 3.63
C PHE A 26 7.07 3.56 4.86
N LYS A 27 6.50 3.26 6.03
CA LYS A 27 7.27 3.14 7.27
C LYS A 27 8.26 1.98 7.20
N ASN A 28 7.87 0.84 6.64
CA ASN A 28 8.74 -0.30 6.48
C ASN A 28 9.91 0.02 5.53
N GLN A 29 9.65 0.74 4.43
CA GLN A 29 10.72 1.22 3.55
C GLN A 29 11.74 2.07 4.32
N GLU A 30 11.30 3.03 5.15
CA GLU A 30 12.19 3.86 5.97
C GLU A 30 12.98 3.02 6.97
N LEU A 31 12.33 2.08 7.64
CA LEU A 31 12.99 1.17 8.60
C LEU A 31 14.07 0.31 7.93
N ARG A 32 13.81 -0.22 6.72
CA ARG A 32 14.81 -0.96 5.94
C ARG A 32 16.02 -0.08 5.61
N GLN A 33 15.81 1.19 5.26
CA GLN A 33 16.92 2.13 4.99
C GLN A 33 17.74 2.43 6.23
N VAL A 34 17.11 2.54 7.40
CA VAL A 34 17.82 2.73 8.67
C VAL A 34 18.61 1.48 9.05
N LYS A 35 18.02 0.27 8.93
CA LYS A 35 18.71 -1.00 9.21
C LYS A 35 19.96 -1.21 8.35
N ARG A 36 19.98 -0.71 7.10
CA ARG A 36 21.17 -0.75 6.23
C ARG A 36 22.32 0.15 6.66
N GLN A 37 22.09 1.06 7.60
CA GLN A 37 23.08 1.97 8.16
C GLN A 37 23.63 1.47 9.50
N ASP A 38 23.11 0.35 10.02
CA ASP A 38 23.51 -0.20 11.31
C ASP A 38 24.90 -0.83 11.24
N GLU A 39 25.62 -0.82 12.35
CA GLU A 39 27.01 -1.31 12.43
C GLU A 39 27.10 -2.83 12.22
N ASP A 40 26.02 -3.55 12.52
CA ASP A 40 25.87 -5.00 12.37
C ASP A 40 25.26 -5.43 11.03
N TYR A 41 25.07 -4.48 10.09
CA TYR A 41 24.55 -4.80 8.77
C TYR A 41 25.51 -5.72 7.98
N ASP A 42 25.00 -6.90 7.63
CA ASP A 42 25.71 -7.91 6.84
C ASP A 42 24.82 -8.50 5.72
N GLN A 43 25.34 -9.51 5.02
CA GLN A 43 24.62 -10.16 3.93
C GLN A 43 23.35 -10.88 4.40
N GLN A 44 23.34 -11.46 5.61
CA GLN A 44 22.18 -12.15 6.13
C GLN A 44 21.06 -11.18 6.48
N VAL A 45 21.42 -10.01 7.02
CA VAL A 45 20.49 -8.91 7.23
C VAL A 45 19.91 -8.45 5.88
N GLU A 46 20.73 -8.17 4.87
CA GLU A 46 20.23 -7.71 3.56
C GLU A 46 19.28 -8.69 2.89
N MET A 47 19.55 -10.00 2.95
CA MET A 47 18.61 -11.01 2.44
C MET A 47 17.25 -10.93 3.14
N SER A 48 17.26 -10.76 4.47
CA SER A 48 16.02 -10.61 5.25
C SER A 48 15.27 -9.31 4.89
N LEU A 49 15.99 -8.21 4.64
CA LEU A 49 15.38 -6.95 4.21
C LEU A 49 14.78 -7.03 2.80
N GLN A 50 15.38 -7.83 1.90
CA GLN A 50 14.83 -8.09 0.57
C GLN A 50 13.56 -8.93 0.65
N ASP A 51 13.54 -9.98 1.47
CA ASP A 51 12.33 -10.78 1.72
C ASP A 51 11.20 -9.91 2.30
N GLU A 52 11.52 -9.01 3.25
CA GLU A 52 10.57 -8.03 3.79
C GLU A 52 10.01 -7.10 2.68
N ASP A 53 10.88 -6.61 1.79
CA ASP A 53 10.48 -5.72 0.67
C ASP A 53 9.58 -6.42 -0.34
N GLU A 54 9.92 -7.66 -0.75
CA GLU A 54 9.11 -8.46 -1.65
C GLU A 54 7.71 -8.74 -1.06
N CYS A 55 7.65 -9.02 0.24
CA CYS A 55 6.39 -9.20 0.97
C CYS A 55 5.54 -7.92 0.97
N ASP A 56 6.15 -6.75 1.23
CA ASP A 56 5.45 -5.46 1.20
C ASP A 56 4.93 -5.14 -0.21
N VAL A 57 5.74 -5.35 -1.25
CA VAL A 57 5.32 -5.17 -2.66
C VAL A 57 4.16 -6.10 -3.00
N TYR A 58 4.21 -7.37 -2.57
CA TYR A 58 3.10 -8.30 -2.78
C TYR A 58 1.82 -7.82 -2.11
N ILE A 59 1.89 -7.33 -0.87
CA ILE A 59 0.73 -6.74 -0.18
C ILE A 59 0.19 -5.52 -0.95
N LEU A 60 1.07 -4.67 -1.48
CA LEU A 60 0.67 -3.53 -2.31
C LEU A 60 -0.10 -3.98 -3.57
N THR A 61 0.30 -5.08 -4.21
CA THR A 61 -0.48 -5.64 -5.33
C THR A 61 -1.90 -6.05 -4.89
N LYS A 62 -2.06 -6.58 -3.68
CA LYS A 62 -3.38 -6.96 -3.15
C LYS A 62 -4.24 -5.76 -2.77
N VAL A 63 -3.62 -4.67 -2.29
CA VAL A 63 -4.29 -3.36 -2.14
C VAL A 63 -4.82 -2.88 -3.49
N SER A 64 -3.99 -2.98 -4.55
CA SER A 64 -4.40 -2.63 -5.92
C SER A 64 -5.56 -3.50 -6.43
N ASP A 65 -5.53 -4.82 -6.23
CA ASP A 65 -6.60 -5.75 -6.62
C ASP A 65 -7.95 -5.38 -5.96
N ILE A 66 -7.93 -4.99 -4.68
CA ILE A 66 -9.13 -4.56 -3.95
C ILE A 66 -9.65 -3.24 -4.52
N LEU A 67 -8.78 -2.23 -4.69
CA LEU A 67 -9.17 -0.95 -5.26
C LEU A 67 -9.73 -1.11 -6.68
N HIS A 68 -9.09 -1.92 -7.52
CA HIS A 68 -9.57 -2.24 -8.86
C HIS A 68 -10.98 -2.84 -8.85
N SER A 69 -11.23 -3.77 -7.92
CA SER A 69 -12.56 -4.38 -7.74
C SER A 69 -13.61 -3.35 -7.29
N LEU A 70 -13.26 -2.44 -6.38
CA LEU A 70 -14.15 -1.36 -5.92
C LEU A 70 -14.47 -0.39 -7.06
N PHE A 71 -13.47 0.08 -7.81
CA PHE A 71 -13.69 0.95 -8.96
C PHE A 71 -14.53 0.28 -10.05
N SER A 72 -14.31 -1.01 -10.31
CA SER A 72 -15.09 -1.75 -11.30
C SER A 72 -16.56 -1.90 -10.90
N SER A 73 -16.84 -2.07 -9.61
CA SER A 73 -18.20 -2.24 -9.08
C SER A 73 -18.95 -0.92 -8.90
N TYR A 74 -18.34 0.07 -8.24
CA TYR A 74 -18.99 1.31 -7.84
C TYR A 74 -18.75 2.48 -8.81
N LYS A 75 -17.78 2.37 -9.71
CA LYS A 75 -17.43 3.38 -10.73
C LYS A 75 -17.20 4.75 -10.07
N GLU A 76 -17.77 5.81 -10.62
CA GLU A 76 -17.62 7.19 -10.15
C GLU A 76 -18.15 7.41 -8.73
N LYS A 77 -19.08 6.57 -8.24
CA LYS A 77 -19.67 6.73 -6.91
C LYS A 77 -18.65 6.52 -5.78
N ILE A 78 -17.55 5.81 -6.04
CA ILE A 78 -16.51 5.52 -5.03
C ILE A 78 -15.50 6.67 -4.88
N LEU A 79 -15.51 7.67 -5.78
CA LEU A 79 -14.51 8.73 -5.80
C LEU A 79 -14.43 9.53 -4.49
N PRO A 80 -15.56 10.00 -3.89
CA PRO A 80 -15.50 10.75 -2.63
C PRO A 80 -14.88 9.92 -1.48
N TRP A 81 -15.15 8.61 -1.47
CA TRP A 81 -14.56 7.68 -0.51
C TRP A 81 -13.06 7.47 -0.77
N PHE A 82 -12.63 7.45 -2.03
CA PHE A 82 -11.25 7.24 -2.41
C PHE A 82 -10.35 8.45 -2.14
N GLU A 83 -10.90 9.68 -2.10
CA GLU A 83 -10.16 10.92 -1.84
C GLU A 83 -9.30 10.86 -0.56
N ARG A 84 -9.72 10.13 0.46
CA ARG A 84 -8.95 9.94 1.70
C ARG A 84 -7.66 9.13 1.53
N LEU A 85 -7.60 8.26 0.54
CA LEU A 85 -6.42 7.47 0.19
C LEU A 85 -5.53 8.19 -0.83
N LEU A 86 -6.07 9.19 -1.52
CA LEU A 86 -5.41 9.89 -2.62
C LEU A 86 -4.02 10.43 -2.27
N PRO A 87 -3.76 11.04 -1.09
CA PRO A 87 -2.43 11.50 -0.73
C PRO A 87 -1.40 10.35 -0.64
N LEU A 88 -1.82 9.19 -0.14
CA LEU A 88 -0.95 8.01 0.00
C LEU A 88 -0.69 7.37 -1.37
N ILE A 89 -1.71 7.28 -2.23
CA ILE A 89 -1.54 6.80 -3.61
C ILE A 89 -0.65 7.75 -4.42
N ALA A 90 -0.84 9.06 -4.29
CA ALA A 90 0.03 10.05 -4.94
C ALA A 90 1.49 9.97 -4.45
N ASN A 91 1.70 9.57 -3.19
CA ASN A 91 3.04 9.37 -2.65
C ASN A 91 3.78 8.18 -3.30
N LEU A 92 3.06 7.14 -3.75
CA LEU A 92 3.65 5.99 -4.47
C LEU A 92 4.27 6.39 -5.82
N ILE A 93 3.66 7.34 -6.53
CA ILE A 93 4.12 7.81 -7.85
C ILE A 93 5.18 8.92 -7.78
N CYS A 94 5.65 9.29 -6.59
CA CYS A 94 6.70 10.30 -6.43
C CYS A 94 8.01 9.85 -7.09
N SER A 95 8.76 10.77 -7.70
CA SER A 95 9.98 10.43 -8.46
C SER A 95 11.07 9.77 -7.61
N SER A 96 11.07 10.01 -6.30
CA SER A 96 12.01 9.41 -5.33
C SER A 96 11.64 7.99 -4.89
N ARG A 97 10.46 7.48 -5.27
CA ARG A 97 10.01 6.13 -4.89
C ARG A 97 10.65 5.05 -5.76
N PRO A 98 10.82 3.83 -5.22
CA PRO A 98 11.33 2.71 -5.99
C PRO A 98 10.36 2.36 -7.13
N TRP A 99 10.87 1.71 -8.18
CA TRP A 99 10.06 1.38 -9.35
C TRP A 99 8.78 0.56 -9.04
N PRO A 100 8.80 -0.45 -8.15
CA PRO A 100 7.60 -1.22 -7.82
C PRO A 100 6.43 -0.38 -7.28
N ASP A 101 6.70 0.73 -6.58
CA ASP A 101 5.64 1.62 -6.10
C ASP A 101 4.96 2.39 -7.24
N ARG A 102 5.65 2.60 -8.36
CA ARG A 102 5.21 3.45 -9.48
C ARG A 102 4.49 2.68 -10.60
N GLN A 103 4.34 1.37 -10.46
CA GLN A 103 3.73 0.50 -11.49
C GLN A 103 2.21 0.43 -11.42
#